data_AF-A0A5C2RLW0-F1
#
_entry.id   AF-A0A5C2RLW0-F1
#
_cell.length_a   1.000
_cell.length_b   1.000
_cell.length_c   1.000
_cell.angle_alpha   90.00
_cell.angle_beta   90.00
_cell.angle_gamma   90.00
#
_symmetry.space_group_name_H-M   'P 1'
#
loop_
_entity.id
_entity.type
_entity.pdbx_description
1 polymer ?
#
loop_
_entity_poly.entity_id
_entity_poly.type
_entity_poly.pdbx_seq_one_letter_code
_entity_poly.pdbx_strand_id
1 'polypeptide(L)'
;MPSSVPQSLSRPRPEPPPTTRSTSLQHPPYSSAFQLAKAATGGFRTAGALASCSSRIERGFSLVEAQAGARKQTQWSEPEMISKLKTEVKCLKEQNASNAANFERERQQLKEQLKQERAMWKVQLERAAEAFKRERELLEQDRKRERELLEQDRKRERELLEQNRKRERELFEQRLELVEQNRKRQRERFEQRLELVEQDRKRERELVEQNRKRERELFEQRLEMLEKLLYLSQKQAEDLVGELRALREKA
;
A
#
# COMPACT_ATOMS: atom_id res chain seq x y z
N MET A 1 -16.89 -41.23 -35.97
CA MET A 1 -16.21 -41.71 -34.74
C MET A 1 -14.95 -40.86 -34.55
N PRO A 2 -14.72 -40.25 -33.38
CA PRO A 2 -15.16 -38.88 -33.11
C PRO A 2 -14.08 -37.81 -33.33
N SER A 3 -14.55 -36.68 -33.88
CA SER A 3 -13.84 -35.40 -33.98
C SER A 3 -13.81 -34.74 -32.60
N SER A 4 -12.61 -34.50 -32.07
CA SER A 4 -12.41 -33.86 -30.77
C SER A 4 -12.29 -32.36 -30.95
N VAL A 5 -13.38 -31.65 -30.64
CA VAL A 5 -13.43 -30.20 -30.53
C VAL A 5 -12.69 -29.78 -29.25
N PRO A 6 -11.73 -28.84 -29.30
CA PRO A 6 -11.12 -28.33 -28.08
C PRO A 6 -12.12 -27.44 -27.34
N GLN A 7 -12.44 -27.83 -26.10
CA GLN A 7 -13.21 -27.03 -25.16
C GLN A 7 -12.51 -25.70 -24.91
N SER A 8 -13.20 -24.61 -25.22
CA SER A 8 -12.85 -23.26 -24.83
C SER A 8 -12.84 -23.15 -23.30
N LEU A 9 -11.64 -23.08 -22.72
CA LEU A 9 -11.44 -22.69 -21.33
C LEU A 9 -11.84 -21.22 -21.17
N SER A 10 -13.08 -21.00 -20.76
CA SER A 10 -13.57 -19.71 -20.27
C SER A 10 -12.69 -19.27 -19.10
N ARG A 11 -11.84 -18.25 -19.33
CA ARG A 11 -11.09 -17.59 -18.27
C ARG A 11 -12.08 -17.09 -17.20
N PRO A 12 -11.82 -17.32 -15.90
CA PRO A 12 -12.59 -16.68 -14.86
C PRO A 12 -12.42 -15.16 -14.99
N ARG A 13 -13.55 -14.46 -15.00
CA ARG A 13 -13.64 -13.00 -15.00
C ARG A 13 -12.87 -12.50 -13.77
N PRO A 14 -11.95 -11.52 -13.89
CA PRO A 14 -11.32 -10.94 -12.70
C PRO A 14 -12.42 -10.32 -11.84
N GLU A 15 -12.50 -10.76 -10.59
CA GLU A 15 -13.39 -10.15 -9.61
C GLU A 15 -13.03 -8.65 -9.47
N PRO A 16 -14.02 -7.75 -9.38
CA PRO A 16 -13.74 -6.37 -9.09
C PRO A 16 -13.08 -6.26 -7.71
N PRO A 17 -12.11 -5.34 -7.53
CA PRO A 17 -11.47 -5.15 -6.23
C PRO A 17 -12.53 -4.86 -5.17
N PRO A 18 -12.35 -5.34 -3.93
CA PRO A 18 -13.27 -5.07 -2.85
C PRO A 18 -13.42 -3.56 -2.74
N THR A 19 -14.66 -3.08 -2.92
CA THR A 19 -15.02 -1.69 -2.70
C THR A 19 -14.53 -1.37 -1.30
N THR A 20 -13.54 -0.48 -1.22
CA THR A 20 -13.05 0.07 0.03
C THR A 20 -14.27 0.65 0.72
N ARG A 21 -14.75 -0.09 1.72
CA ARG A 21 -15.69 0.39 2.71
C ARG A 21 -15.04 1.67 3.21
N SER A 22 -15.62 2.82 2.87
CA SER A 22 -15.31 4.08 3.50
C SER A 22 -15.48 3.85 5.00
N THR A 23 -14.37 3.52 5.67
CA THR A 23 -14.16 3.84 7.06
C THR A 23 -14.21 5.35 7.08
N SER A 24 -15.44 5.85 7.24
CA SER A 24 -15.74 7.01 8.03
C SER A 24 -14.68 7.08 9.12
N LEU A 25 -13.73 8.01 8.92
CA LEU A 25 -12.92 8.54 9.99
C LEU A 25 -13.93 9.10 10.99
N GLN A 26 -14.36 8.22 11.89
CA GLN A 26 -14.87 8.63 13.18
C GLN A 26 -13.70 9.31 13.86
N HIS A 27 -13.63 10.62 13.65
CA HIS A 27 -12.84 11.49 14.49
C HIS A 27 -13.18 11.15 15.94
N PRO A 28 -12.19 10.94 16.82
CA PRO A 28 -12.45 10.92 18.24
C PRO A 28 -13.19 12.22 18.58
N PRO A 29 -14.23 12.19 19.42
CA PRO A 29 -14.89 13.42 19.79
C PRO A 29 -13.86 14.29 20.50
N TYR A 30 -13.41 15.36 19.84
CA TYR A 30 -12.80 16.53 20.46
C TYR A 30 -13.85 17.14 21.40
N SER A 31 -14.06 16.47 22.53
CA SER A 31 -15.13 16.75 23.50
C SER A 31 -14.59 16.65 24.92
N SER A 32 -13.32 17.05 25.13
CA SER A 32 -12.80 17.30 26.47
C SER A 32 -12.50 18.79 26.70
N ALA A 33 -12.00 19.53 25.70
CA ALA A 33 -11.70 20.96 25.86
C ALA A 33 -12.97 21.85 25.79
N PHE A 34 -13.93 21.55 24.91
CA PHE A 34 -15.18 22.32 24.80
C PHE A 34 -16.22 21.97 25.88
N GLN A 35 -16.15 20.77 26.46
CA GLN A 35 -17.00 20.42 27.60
C GLN A 35 -16.47 21.01 28.92
N LEU A 36 -15.16 21.26 29.04
CA LEU A 36 -14.63 22.06 30.15
C LEU A 36 -15.00 23.55 30.05
N ALA A 37 -15.10 24.12 28.84
CA ALA A 37 -15.56 25.49 28.65
C ALA A 37 -17.07 25.66 28.96
N LYS A 38 -17.88 24.61 28.79
CA LYS A 38 -19.31 24.62 29.15
C LYS A 38 -19.58 24.28 30.62
N ALA A 39 -18.63 23.64 31.31
CA ALA A 39 -18.65 23.47 32.76
C ALA A 39 -18.13 24.73 33.49
N ALA A 40 -17.26 25.53 32.85
CA ALA A 40 -16.75 26.79 33.40
C ALA A 40 -17.71 27.99 33.25
N THR A 41 -18.73 27.88 32.39
CA THR A 41 -19.93 28.74 32.43
C THR A 41 -21.01 28.17 33.34
N GLY A 42 -20.59 27.41 34.36
CA GLY A 42 -21.39 27.01 35.51
C GLY A 42 -22.12 28.22 36.06
N GLY A 43 -23.45 28.16 35.89
CA GLY A 43 -24.43 29.18 36.18
C GLY A 43 -23.99 30.21 37.20
N PHE A 44 -23.96 31.46 36.78
CA PHE A 44 -24.16 32.62 37.63
C PHE A 44 -25.31 32.32 38.59
N ARG A 45 -24.98 31.82 39.79
CA ARG A 45 -25.88 31.73 40.95
C ARG A 45 -26.07 33.13 41.55
N THR A 46 -26.15 34.17 40.73
CA THR A 46 -26.56 35.50 41.17
C THR A 46 -28.09 35.63 41.16
N ALA A 47 -28.81 34.78 40.42
CA ALA A 47 -30.27 34.73 40.48
C ALA A 47 -30.80 34.31 41.87
N GLY A 48 -30.12 33.35 42.53
CA GLY A 48 -30.52 32.90 43.87
C GLY A 48 -30.22 33.93 44.98
N ALA A 49 -29.10 34.64 44.89
CA ALA A 49 -28.74 35.67 45.85
C ALA A 49 -29.61 36.93 45.71
N LEU A 50 -29.93 37.35 44.48
CA LEU A 50 -30.83 38.47 44.22
C LEU A 50 -32.28 38.13 44.60
N ALA A 51 -32.75 36.91 44.35
CA ALA A 51 -34.08 36.46 44.81
C ALA A 51 -34.16 36.32 46.35
N SER A 52 -33.08 35.91 47.01
CA SER A 52 -33.02 35.85 48.47
C SER A 52 -32.96 37.24 49.13
N CYS A 53 -32.38 38.25 48.47
CA CYS A 53 -32.40 39.63 48.94
C CYS A 53 -33.76 40.29 48.70
N SER A 54 -34.38 40.07 47.54
CA SER A 54 -35.72 40.60 47.22
C SER A 54 -36.79 40.05 48.19
N SER A 55 -36.77 38.74 48.44
CA SER A 55 -37.73 38.10 49.37
C SER A 55 -37.47 38.42 50.86
N ARG A 56 -36.31 38.96 51.21
CA ARG A 56 -35.98 39.42 52.57
C ARG A 56 -36.34 40.89 52.77
N ILE A 57 -36.26 41.70 51.71
CA ILE A 57 -36.77 43.09 51.68
C ILE A 57 -38.30 43.10 51.70
N GLU A 58 -38.97 42.25 50.90
CA GLU A 58 -40.44 42.14 50.86
C GLU A 58 -41.02 41.63 52.18
N ARG A 59 -40.35 40.68 52.86
CA ARG A 59 -40.72 40.22 54.20
C ARG A 59 -40.44 41.26 55.30
N GLY A 60 -39.42 42.11 55.11
CA GLY A 60 -39.16 43.23 56.01
C GLY A 60 -40.24 44.31 55.90
N PHE A 61 -40.66 44.65 54.68
CA PHE A 61 -41.72 45.65 54.43
C PHE A 61 -43.08 45.20 54.97
N SER A 62 -43.46 43.94 54.75
CA SER A 62 -44.75 43.43 55.23
C SER A 62 -44.83 43.26 56.75
N LEU A 63 -43.71 43.03 57.44
CA LEU A 63 -43.68 43.01 58.91
C LEU A 63 -43.77 44.42 59.53
N VAL A 64 -43.22 45.43 58.84
CA VAL A 64 -43.33 46.85 59.25
C VAL A 64 -44.73 47.40 58.98
N GLU A 65 -45.36 47.05 57.85
CA GLU A 65 -46.75 47.42 57.56
C GLU A 65 -47.75 46.74 58.51
N ALA A 66 -47.53 45.47 58.88
CA ALA A 66 -48.36 44.77 59.87
C ALA A 66 -48.25 45.39 61.29
N GLN A 67 -47.11 46.00 61.63
CA GLN A 67 -46.95 46.75 62.89
C GLN A 67 -47.50 48.19 62.83
N ALA A 68 -47.71 48.75 61.64
CA ALA A 68 -48.27 50.09 61.47
C ALA A 68 -49.81 50.11 61.65
N GLY A 69 -50.51 49.01 61.35
CA GLY A 69 -51.97 48.92 61.41
C GLY A 69 -52.60 48.83 62.82
N ALA A 70 -51.81 48.74 63.89
CA ALA A 70 -52.30 48.52 65.26
C ALA A 70 -51.80 49.55 66.29
N ARG A 71 -51.53 50.80 65.89
CA ARG A 71 -51.19 51.88 66.83
C ARG A 71 -52.42 52.72 67.15
N LYS A 72 -53.00 52.49 68.34
CA LYS A 72 -53.91 53.41 69.00
C LYS A 72 -53.25 54.79 69.06
N GLN A 73 -53.99 55.82 68.66
CA GLN A 73 -53.57 57.22 68.64
C GLN A 73 -53.46 57.75 70.08
N THR A 74 -52.41 57.36 70.80
CA THR A 74 -52.03 58.04 72.04
C THR A 74 -51.49 59.42 71.68
N GLN A 75 -52.08 60.48 72.23
CA GLN A 75 -51.61 61.84 72.10
C GLN A 75 -50.29 61.94 72.87
N TRP A 76 -49.17 61.79 72.17
CA TRP A 76 -47.83 61.94 72.74
C TRP A 76 -47.59 63.42 73.01
N SER A 77 -47.01 63.75 74.17
CA SER A 77 -46.50 65.10 74.37
C SER A 77 -45.31 65.35 73.44
N GLU A 78 -45.19 66.55 72.88
CA GLU A 78 -44.09 66.96 71.98
C GLU A 78 -42.68 66.51 72.46
N PRO A 79 -42.32 66.60 73.75
CA PRO A 79 -41.02 66.11 74.23
C PRO A 79 -40.83 64.58 74.12
N GLU A 80 -41.89 63.78 74.26
CA GLU A 80 -41.78 62.32 74.15
C GLU A 80 -41.58 61.87 72.70
N MET A 81 -42.23 62.55 71.73
CA MET A 81 -41.99 62.31 70.31
C MET A 81 -40.56 62.63 69.91
N ILE A 82 -40.02 63.76 70.39
CA ILE A 82 -38.63 64.16 70.11
C ILE A 82 -37.66 63.13 70.69
N SER A 83 -37.90 62.62 71.90
CA SER A 83 -37.06 61.58 72.51
C SER A 83 -37.04 60.28 71.69
N LYS A 84 -38.22 59.82 71.26
CA LYS A 84 -38.33 58.62 70.42
C LYS A 84 -37.64 58.78 69.06
N LEU A 85 -37.88 59.89 68.37
CA LEU A 85 -37.24 60.18 67.09
C LEU A 85 -35.70 60.24 67.24
N LYS A 86 -35.19 60.80 68.34
CA LYS A 86 -33.74 60.79 68.63
C LYS A 86 -33.20 59.37 68.80
N THR A 87 -33.90 58.50 69.52
CA THR A 87 -33.49 57.10 69.67
C THR A 87 -33.55 56.32 68.36
N GLU A 88 -34.55 56.58 67.53
CA GLU A 88 -34.73 55.92 66.24
C GLU A 88 -33.66 56.37 65.23
N VAL A 89 -33.37 57.67 65.15
CA VAL A 89 -32.26 58.20 64.34
C VAL A 89 -30.91 57.62 64.80
N LYS A 90 -30.71 57.45 66.11
CA LYS A 90 -29.50 56.80 66.64
C LYS A 90 -29.41 55.34 66.22
N CYS A 91 -30.49 54.58 66.38
CA CYS A 91 -30.58 53.18 65.98
C CYS A 91 -30.33 53.01 64.47
N LEU A 92 -30.93 53.85 63.63
CA LEU A 92 -30.74 53.82 62.17
C LEU A 92 -29.31 54.16 61.76
N LYS A 93 -28.65 55.09 62.46
CA LYS A 93 -27.22 55.40 62.22
C LYS A 93 -26.33 54.22 62.56
N GLU A 94 -26.57 53.56 63.69
CA GLU A 94 -25.84 52.37 64.10
C GLU A 94 -26.07 51.20 63.13
N GLN A 95 -27.32 51.01 62.67
CA GLN A 95 -27.65 50.01 61.66
C GLN A 95 -26.97 50.30 60.33
N ASN A 96 -26.96 51.56 59.87
CA ASN A 96 -26.26 51.95 58.64
C ASN A 96 -24.74 51.76 58.75
N ALA A 97 -24.14 52.08 59.90
CA ALA A 97 -22.72 51.83 60.14
C ALA A 97 -22.40 50.32 60.14
N SER A 98 -23.26 49.51 60.77
CA SER A 98 -23.14 48.05 60.77
C SER A 98 -23.26 47.47 59.35
N ASN A 99 -24.22 47.95 58.56
CA ASN A 99 -24.40 47.55 57.17
C ASN A 99 -23.21 47.96 56.30
N ALA A 100 -22.69 49.18 56.45
CA ALA A 100 -21.50 49.63 55.74
C ALA A 100 -20.27 48.76 56.06
N ALA A 101 -20.10 48.38 57.34
CA ALA A 101 -19.05 47.46 57.75
C ALA A 101 -19.25 46.05 57.17
N ASN A 102 -20.49 45.56 57.08
CA ASN A 102 -20.80 44.28 56.45
C ASN A 102 -20.46 44.31 54.95
N PHE A 103 -20.86 45.35 54.22
CA PHE A 103 -20.54 45.50 52.80
C PHE A 103 -19.04 45.60 52.54
N GLU A 104 -18.28 46.30 53.39
CA GLU A 104 -16.82 46.36 53.23
C GLU A 104 -16.17 44.99 53.48
N ARG A 105 -16.66 44.21 54.45
CA ARG A 105 -16.21 42.82 54.65
C ARG A 105 -16.52 41.93 53.46
N GLU A 106 -17.73 42.00 52.91
CA GLU A 106 -18.11 41.24 51.70
C GLU A 106 -17.24 41.63 50.50
N ARG A 107 -16.98 42.94 50.32
CA ARG A 107 -16.08 43.43 49.27
C ARG A 107 -14.67 42.87 49.41
N GLN A 108 -14.13 42.83 50.62
CA GLN A 108 -12.80 42.25 50.89
C GLN A 108 -12.78 40.74 50.62
N GLN A 109 -13.82 40.02 51.02
CA GLN A 109 -13.94 38.58 50.74
C GLN A 109 -13.97 38.30 49.24
N LEU A 110 -14.77 39.04 48.46
CA LEU A 110 -14.83 38.89 47.00
C LEU A 110 -13.50 39.22 46.33
N LYS A 111 -12.77 40.24 46.83
CA LYS A 111 -11.43 40.57 46.32
C LYS A 111 -10.45 39.42 46.54
N GLU A 112 -10.46 38.80 47.71
CA GLU A 112 -9.57 37.68 48.01
C GLU A 112 -9.95 36.43 47.22
N GLN A 113 -11.25 36.14 47.07
CA GLN A 113 -11.74 35.06 46.20
C GLN A 113 -11.27 35.26 44.76
N LEU A 114 -11.45 36.45 44.18
CA LEU A 114 -11.00 36.74 42.82
C LEU A 114 -9.47 36.60 42.68
N LYS A 115 -8.71 36.98 43.71
CA LYS A 115 -7.25 36.81 43.73
C LYS A 115 -6.86 35.34 43.76
N GLN A 116 -7.54 34.52 44.56
CA GLN A 116 -7.33 33.07 44.63
C GLN A 116 -7.68 32.39 43.30
N GLU A 117 -8.82 32.74 42.69
CA GLU A 117 -9.22 32.19 41.39
C GLU A 117 -8.21 32.55 40.30
N ARG A 118 -7.74 33.80 40.25
CA ARG A 118 -6.71 34.22 39.30
C ARG A 118 -5.40 33.46 39.49
N ALA A 119 -4.98 33.24 40.73
CA ALA A 119 -3.78 32.46 41.03
C ALA A 119 -3.93 31.01 40.59
N MET A 120 -5.08 30.40 40.87
CA MET A 120 -5.41 29.04 40.44
C MET A 120 -5.41 28.90 38.92
N TRP A 121 -6.07 29.82 38.20
CA TRP A 121 -6.07 29.84 36.72
C TRP A 121 -4.67 30.02 36.14
N LYS A 122 -3.84 30.86 36.75
CA LYS A 122 -2.45 31.05 36.31
C LYS A 122 -1.65 29.74 36.39
N VAL A 123 -1.77 29.02 37.52
CA VAL A 123 -1.12 27.71 37.69
C VAL A 123 -1.65 26.69 36.68
N GLN A 124 -2.96 26.67 36.42
CA GLN A 124 -3.52 25.78 35.40
C GLN A 124 -3.00 26.09 33.99
N LEU A 125 -2.88 27.37 33.64
CA LEU A 125 -2.35 27.80 32.35
C LEU A 125 -0.89 27.41 32.17
N GLU A 126 -0.07 27.60 33.21
CA GLU A 126 1.35 27.19 33.21
C GLU A 126 1.48 25.67 33.03
N ARG A 127 0.68 24.88 33.77
CA ARG A 127 0.65 23.41 33.61
C ARG A 127 0.24 22.98 32.20
N ALA A 128 -0.77 23.63 31.62
CA ALA A 128 -1.20 23.35 30.26
C ALA A 128 -0.12 23.71 29.25
N ALA A 129 0.55 24.86 29.41
CA ALA A 129 1.65 25.28 28.55
C ALA A 129 2.82 24.29 28.59
N GLU A 130 3.18 23.79 29.78
CA GLU A 130 4.20 22.74 29.91
C GLU A 130 3.77 21.42 29.27
N ALA A 131 2.51 21.01 29.42
CA ALA A 131 1.98 19.80 28.80
C ALA A 131 2.07 19.89 27.26
N PHE A 132 1.65 21.01 26.68
CA PHE A 132 1.78 21.26 25.24
C PHE A 132 3.23 21.29 24.78
N LYS A 133 4.14 21.84 25.58
CA LYS A 133 5.57 21.84 25.26
C LYS A 133 6.12 20.42 25.21
N ARG A 134 5.82 19.58 26.21
CA ARG A 134 6.23 18.17 26.25
C ARG A 134 5.64 17.37 25.09
N GLU A 135 4.37 17.59 24.77
CA GLU A 135 3.72 16.93 23.63
C GLU A 135 4.37 17.31 22.29
N ARG A 136 4.71 18.59 22.12
CA ARG A 136 5.42 19.06 20.91
C ARG A 136 6.80 18.42 20.79
N GLU A 137 7.55 18.31 21.89
CA GLU A 137 8.86 17.66 21.91
C GLU A 137 8.77 16.18 21.55
N LEU A 138 7.75 15.47 22.06
CA LEU A 138 7.50 14.06 21.70
C LEU A 138 7.17 13.91 20.20
N LEU A 139 6.28 14.75 19.67
CA LEU A 139 5.93 14.74 18.24
C LEU A 139 7.15 15.02 17.35
N GLU A 140 8.07 15.88 17.78
CA GLU A 140 9.29 16.16 17.04
C GLU A 140 10.27 14.98 17.07
N GLN A 141 10.41 14.32 18.23
CA GLN A 141 11.19 13.09 18.34
C GLN A 141 10.63 11.96 17.46
N ASP A 142 9.31 11.76 17.47
CA ASP A 142 8.66 10.72 16.67
C ASP A 142 8.83 11.00 15.17
N ARG A 143 8.64 12.25 14.74
CA ARG A 143 8.93 12.66 13.35
C ARG A 143 10.39 12.43 12.96
N LYS A 144 11.33 12.64 13.88
CA LYS A 144 12.75 12.39 13.63
C LYS A 144 13.01 10.90 13.42
N ARG A 145 12.49 10.05 14.32
CA ARG A 145 12.59 8.58 14.21
C ARG A 145 11.97 8.07 12.92
N GLU A 146 10.79 8.57 12.55
CA GLU A 146 10.12 8.19 11.32
C GLU A 146 10.97 8.52 10.08
N ARG A 147 11.58 9.71 10.03
CA ARG A 147 12.49 10.09 8.94
C ARG A 147 13.70 9.17 8.86
N GLU A 148 14.32 8.85 10.00
CA GLU A 148 15.48 7.95 10.07
C GLU A 148 15.11 6.54 9.56
N LEU A 149 13.95 6.01 9.94
CA LEU A 149 13.45 4.72 9.46
C LEU A 149 13.21 4.75 7.93
N LEU A 150 12.54 5.79 7.42
CA LEU A 150 12.29 5.95 5.99
C LEU A 150 13.60 6.04 5.18
N GLU A 151 14.62 6.70 5.73
CA GLU A 151 15.93 6.78 5.08
C GLU A 151 16.66 5.43 5.06
N GLN A 152 16.60 4.68 6.16
CA GLN A 152 17.14 3.31 6.22
C GLN A 152 16.44 2.37 5.23
N ASP A 153 15.12 2.44 5.15
CA ASP A 153 14.36 1.58 4.23
C ASP A 153 14.65 1.92 2.77
N ARG A 154 14.74 3.21 2.43
CA ARG A 154 15.17 3.65 1.09
C ARG A 154 16.58 3.16 0.75
N LYS A 155 17.50 3.14 1.73
CA LYS A 155 18.85 2.64 1.51
C LYS A 155 18.85 1.13 1.23
N ARG A 156 18.14 0.36 2.05
CA ARG A 156 17.98 -1.10 1.86
C ARG A 156 17.34 -1.44 0.52
N GLU A 157 16.30 -0.71 0.13
CA GLU A 157 15.63 -0.90 -1.16
C GLU A 157 16.59 -0.66 -2.34
N ARG A 158 17.39 0.41 -2.29
CA ARG A 158 18.41 0.68 -3.31
C ARG A 158 19.46 -0.42 -3.40
N GLU A 159 19.95 -0.90 -2.27
CA GLU A 159 20.94 -1.99 -2.21
C GLU A 159 20.36 -3.28 -2.81
N LEU A 160 19.11 -3.63 -2.49
CA LEU A 160 18.43 -4.80 -3.06
C LEU A 160 18.23 -4.66 -4.58
N LEU A 161 17.83 -3.49 -5.05
CA LEU A 161 17.67 -3.22 -6.49
C LEU A 161 19.00 -3.33 -7.23
N GLU A 162 20.08 -2.83 -6.65
CA GLU A 162 21.42 -2.93 -7.25
C GLU A 162 21.91 -4.38 -7.31
N GLN A 163 21.73 -5.15 -6.22
CA GLN A 163 22.04 -6.57 -6.19
C GLN A 163 21.23 -7.37 -7.22
N ASN A 164 19.93 -7.10 -7.34
CA ASN A 164 19.09 -7.78 -8.33
C ASN A 164 19.52 -7.43 -9.76
N ARG A 165 19.80 -6.16 -10.05
CA ARG A 165 20.32 -5.76 -11.36
C ARG A 165 21.64 -6.43 -11.70
N LYS A 166 22.53 -6.62 -10.71
CA LYS A 166 23.80 -7.32 -10.91
C LYS A 166 23.56 -8.79 -11.25
N ARG A 167 22.71 -9.48 -10.48
CA ARG A 167 22.35 -10.88 -10.74
C ARG A 167 21.68 -11.07 -12.10
N GLU A 168 20.79 -10.17 -12.49
CA GLU A 168 20.14 -10.24 -13.81
C GLU A 168 21.14 -10.11 -14.95
N ARG A 169 22.13 -9.22 -14.84
CA ARG A 169 23.21 -9.09 -15.83
C ARG A 169 24.06 -10.36 -15.91
N GLU A 170 24.47 -10.89 -14.76
CA GLU A 170 25.25 -12.13 -14.70
C GLU A 170 24.49 -13.31 -15.35
N LEU A 171 23.19 -13.46 -15.05
CA LEU A 171 22.35 -14.49 -15.67
C LEU A 171 22.18 -14.27 -17.18
N PHE A 172 22.05 -13.02 -17.61
CA PHE A 172 21.95 -12.68 -19.02
C PHE A 172 23.24 -13.03 -19.78
N GLU A 173 24.40 -12.69 -19.22
CA GLU A 173 25.71 -13.01 -19.77
C GLU A 173 25.93 -14.53 -19.86
N GLN A 174 25.63 -15.28 -18.80
CA GLN A 174 25.69 -16.75 -18.80
C GLN A 174 24.79 -17.35 -19.89
N ARG A 175 23.59 -16.80 -20.08
CA ARG A 175 22.66 -17.26 -21.12
C ARG A 175 23.21 -16.99 -22.53
N LEU A 176 23.82 -15.83 -22.75
CA LEU A 176 24.46 -15.50 -24.03
C LEU A 176 25.61 -16.45 -24.33
N GLU A 177 26.46 -16.73 -23.35
CA GLU A 177 27.57 -17.66 -23.51
C GLU A 177 27.09 -19.06 -23.87
N LEU A 178 26.04 -19.56 -23.20
CA LEU A 178 25.45 -20.86 -23.49
C LEU A 178 24.82 -20.93 -24.89
N VAL A 179 24.18 -19.85 -25.35
CA VAL A 179 23.66 -19.74 -26.72
C VAL A 179 24.80 -19.78 -27.73
N GLU A 180 25.90 -19.05 -27.48
CA GLU A 180 27.04 -19.03 -28.37
C GLU A 180 27.73 -20.40 -28.46
N GLN A 181 27.94 -21.07 -27.32
CA GLN A 181 28.48 -22.43 -27.27
C GLN A 181 27.60 -23.42 -28.04
N ASN A 182 26.27 -23.35 -27.88
CA ASN A 182 25.36 -24.19 -28.66
C ASN A 182 25.42 -23.90 -30.15
N ARG A 183 25.50 -22.62 -30.54
CA ARG A 183 25.66 -22.22 -31.95
C ARG A 183 26.96 -22.76 -32.54
N LYS A 184 28.06 -22.72 -31.78
CA LYS A 184 29.35 -23.29 -32.19
C LYS A 184 29.26 -24.80 -32.41
N ARG A 185 28.72 -25.54 -31.43
CA ARG A 185 28.51 -26.99 -31.54
C ARG A 185 27.62 -27.38 -32.72
N GLN A 186 26.57 -26.61 -33.01
CA GLN A 186 25.72 -26.86 -34.17
C GLN A 186 26.47 -26.69 -35.50
N ARG A 187 27.34 -25.67 -35.60
CA ARG A 187 28.19 -25.47 -36.79
C ARG A 187 29.17 -26.61 -36.98
N GLU A 188 29.88 -27.01 -35.93
CA GLU A 188 30.82 -28.14 -35.98
C GLU A 188 30.11 -29.44 -36.42
N ARG A 189 28.92 -29.73 -35.89
CA ARG A 189 28.12 -30.89 -36.32
C ARG A 189 27.69 -30.82 -37.78
N PHE A 190 27.38 -29.62 -38.26
CA PHE A 190 26.98 -29.41 -39.65
C PHE A 190 28.16 -29.61 -40.60
N GLU A 191 29.33 -29.07 -40.25
CA GLU A 191 30.59 -29.26 -40.99
C GLU A 191 30.98 -30.74 -41.06
N GLN A 192 30.97 -31.46 -39.94
CA GLN A 192 31.22 -32.91 -39.92
C GLN A 192 30.24 -33.69 -40.81
N ARG A 193 28.96 -33.28 -40.86
CA ARG A 193 27.96 -33.92 -41.71
C ARG A 193 28.23 -33.66 -43.19
N LEU A 194 28.68 -32.46 -43.55
CA LEU A 194 29.08 -32.15 -44.92
C LEU A 194 30.28 -32.98 -45.35
N GLU A 195 31.30 -33.11 -44.51
CA GLU A 195 32.47 -33.94 -44.79
C GLU A 195 32.08 -35.41 -45.03
N LEU A 196 31.19 -35.97 -44.21
CA LEU A 196 30.67 -37.33 -44.40
C LEU A 196 29.95 -37.49 -45.75
N VAL A 197 29.10 -36.52 -46.11
CA VAL A 197 28.39 -36.53 -47.41
C VAL A 197 29.37 -36.45 -48.58
N GLU A 198 30.44 -35.66 -48.47
CA GLU A 198 31.48 -35.58 -49.49
C GLU A 198 32.26 -36.89 -49.63
N GLN A 199 32.61 -37.53 -48.51
CA GLN A 199 33.25 -38.85 -48.51
C GLN A 199 32.36 -39.92 -49.16
N ASP A 200 31.08 -39.96 -48.81
CA ASP A 200 30.13 -40.92 -49.39
C ASP A 200 29.94 -40.69 -50.89
N ARG A 201 29.82 -39.43 -51.33
CA ARG A 201 29.79 -39.07 -52.76
C ARG A 201 31.05 -39.51 -53.49
N LYS A 202 32.23 -39.39 -52.86
CA LYS A 202 33.49 -39.83 -53.46
C LYS A 202 33.50 -41.35 -53.62
N ARG A 203 33.14 -42.10 -52.57
CA ARG A 203 33.04 -43.56 -52.62
C ARG A 203 32.03 -44.04 -53.66
N GLU A 204 30.88 -43.37 -53.76
CA GLU A 204 29.86 -43.69 -54.76
C GLU A 204 30.39 -43.51 -56.19
N ARG A 205 31.09 -42.40 -56.45
CA ARG A 205 31.74 -42.17 -57.76
C ARG A 205 32.76 -43.25 -58.09
N GLU A 206 33.59 -43.64 -57.13
CA GLU A 206 34.59 -44.70 -57.29
C GLU A 206 33.92 -46.06 -57.60
N LEU A 207 32.84 -46.40 -56.88
CA LEU A 207 32.07 -47.62 -57.14
C LEU A 207 31.41 -47.61 -58.52
N VAL A 208 30.82 -46.48 -58.94
CA VAL A 208 30.24 -46.33 -60.28
C VAL A 208 31.31 -46.51 -61.35
N GLU A 209 32.50 -45.95 -61.16
CA GLU A 209 33.61 -46.10 -62.12
C GLU A 209 34.11 -47.55 -62.20
N GLN A 210 34.26 -48.22 -61.05
CA GLN A 210 34.63 -49.64 -61.00
C GLN A 210 33.59 -50.53 -61.70
N ASN A 211 32.30 -50.31 -61.46
CA ASN A 211 31.23 -51.06 -62.12
C ASN A 211 31.25 -50.82 -63.64
N ARG A 212 31.43 -49.58 -64.10
CA ARG A 212 31.58 -49.28 -65.54
C ARG A 212 32.80 -49.96 -66.18
N LYS A 213 33.89 -50.17 -65.43
CA LYS A 213 35.05 -50.91 -65.94
C LYS A 213 34.73 -52.40 -66.08
N ARG A 214 34.16 -53.00 -65.02
CA ARG A 214 33.72 -54.41 -65.04
C ARG A 214 32.69 -54.70 -66.13
N GLU A 215 31.71 -53.82 -66.34
CA GLU A 215 30.72 -53.95 -67.40
C GLU A 215 31.37 -53.93 -68.79
N ARG A 216 32.37 -53.07 -69.00
CA ARG A 216 33.14 -53.03 -70.26
C ARG A 216 33.93 -54.31 -70.48
N GLU A 217 34.64 -54.79 -69.46
CA GLU A 217 35.37 -56.07 -69.52
C GLU A 217 34.44 -57.25 -69.81
N LEU A 218 33.28 -57.34 -69.15
CA LEU A 218 32.28 -58.38 -69.42
C LEU A 218 31.71 -58.28 -70.84
N PHE A 219 31.51 -57.06 -71.35
CA PHE A 219 31.04 -56.85 -72.71
C PHE A 219 32.09 -57.30 -73.74
N GLU A 220 33.36 -56.94 -73.55
CA GLU A 220 34.49 -57.38 -74.39
C GLU A 220 34.62 -58.91 -74.38
N GLN A 221 34.58 -59.55 -73.21
CA GLN A 221 34.59 -61.02 -73.09
C GLN A 221 33.43 -61.67 -73.85
N ARG A 222 32.24 -61.06 -73.80
CA ARG A 222 31.06 -61.57 -74.53
C ARG A 222 31.23 -61.43 -76.05
N LEU A 223 31.84 -60.35 -76.52
CA LEU A 223 32.17 -60.17 -77.94
C LEU A 223 33.18 -61.22 -78.41
N GLU A 224 34.28 -61.42 -77.68
CA GLU A 224 35.27 -62.46 -78.01
C GLU A 224 34.66 -63.87 -78.08
N MET A 225 33.75 -64.19 -77.16
CA MET A 225 33.04 -65.47 -77.17
C MET A 225 32.12 -65.58 -78.39
N LEU A 226 31.38 -64.53 -78.74
CA LEU A 226 30.52 -64.52 -79.92
C LEU A 226 31.31 -64.67 -81.21
N GLU A 227 32.47 -64.01 -81.33
CA GLU A 227 33.38 -64.18 -82.48
C GLU A 227 33.87 -65.62 -82.60
N LYS A 228 34.28 -66.25 -81.49
CA LYS A 228 34.67 -67.67 -81.47
C LYS A 228 33.53 -68.59 -81.91
N LEU A 229 32.30 -68.34 -81.44
CA LEU A 229 31.12 -69.12 -81.85
C LEU A 229 30.77 -68.93 -83.32
N LEU A 230 30.84 -67.70 -83.83
CA LEU A 230 30.65 -67.38 -85.25
C LEU A 230 31.68 -68.11 -86.12
N TYR A 231 32.95 -68.06 -85.75
CA TYR A 231 34.03 -68.76 -86.44
C TYR A 231 33.80 -70.29 -86.47
N LEU A 232 33.45 -70.89 -85.33
CA LEU A 232 33.15 -72.33 -85.26
C LEU A 232 31.94 -72.71 -86.12
N SER A 233 30.88 -71.90 -86.11
CA SER A 233 29.70 -72.12 -86.96
C SER A 233 30.03 -71.99 -88.44
N GLN A 234 30.86 -71.01 -88.84
CA GLN A 234 31.31 -70.85 -90.22
C GLN A 234 32.14 -72.06 -90.67
N LYS A 235 33.08 -72.50 -89.83
CA LYS A 235 33.90 -73.68 -90.11
C LYS A 235 33.04 -74.95 -90.27
N GLN A 236 32.08 -75.17 -89.37
CA GLN A 236 31.13 -76.29 -89.50
C GLN A 236 30.33 -76.22 -90.80
N ALA A 237 29.91 -75.03 -91.23
CA ALA A 237 29.21 -74.86 -92.49
C ALA A 237 30.11 -75.15 -93.71
N GLU A 238 31.37 -74.70 -93.68
CA GLU A 238 32.36 -75.00 -94.72
C GLU A 238 32.64 -76.51 -94.83
N ASP A 239 32.83 -77.19 -93.71
CA ASP A 239 33.03 -78.64 -93.64
C ASP A 239 31.84 -79.40 -94.26
N LEU A 240 30.60 -79.04 -93.88
CA LEU A 240 29.37 -79.62 -94.45
C LEU A 240 29.24 -79.35 -95.96
N VAL A 241 29.56 -78.14 -96.42
CA VAL A 241 29.56 -77.81 -97.86
C VAL A 241 30.61 -78.63 -98.60
N GLY A 242 31.79 -78.84 -98.00
CA GLY A 242 32.84 -79.71 -98.51
C GLY A 242 32.39 -81.16 -98.66
N GLU A 243 31.75 -81.72 -97.63
CA GLU A 243 31.17 -83.07 -97.66
C GLU A 243 30.11 -83.23 -98.76
N LEU A 244 29.19 -82.25 -98.89
CA LEU A 244 28.18 -82.25 -99.96
C LEU A 244 28.81 -82.19 -101.35
N ARG A 245 29.89 -81.41 -101.55
CA ARG A 245 30.61 -81.35 -102.82
C ARG A 245 31.28 -82.69 -103.16
N ALA A 246 31.92 -83.33 -102.18
CA ALA A 246 32.56 -84.63 -102.34
C ALA A 246 31.55 -85.76 -102.66
N LEU A 247 30.34 -85.70 -102.10
CA LEU A 247 29.26 -86.63 -102.43
C LEU A 247 28.76 -86.42 -103.87
N ARG A 248 28.67 -85.17 -104.33
CA ARG A 248 28.25 -84.84 -105.70
C ARG A 248 29.24 -85.31 -106.77
N GLU A 249 30.53 -85.28 -106.50
CA GLU A 249 31.57 -85.76 -107.44
C GLU A 249 31.64 -87.30 -107.54
N LYS A 250 31.04 -88.02 -106.58
CA LYS A 250 30.98 -89.49 -106.55
C LYS A 250 29.72 -90.07 -107.18
N ALA A 251 28.75 -89.23 -107.57
CA ALA A 251 27.49 -89.61 -108.21
C ALA A 251 27.55 -89.34 -109.72
#